data_AF-A0A9D4G0D0-F1
#
_entry.id   AF-A0A9D4G0D0-F1
#
_cell.length_a   1.000
_cell.length_b   1.000
_cell.length_c   1.000
_cell.angle_alpha   90.00
_cell.angle_beta   90.00
_cell.angle_gamma   90.00
#
_symmetry.space_group_name_H-M   'P 1'
#
loop_
_entity.id
_entity.type
_entity.pdbx_description
1 polymer ?
#
loop_
_entity_poly.entity_id
_entity_poly.type
_entity_poly.pdbx_seq_one_letter_code
_entity_poly.pdbx_strand_id
1 'polypeptide(L)'
;MRSEKLRHRPIPRNRAVPLPLTIKCTDGNVVNDITGTFNVNIVDSPPVFTALPATGSNIFDGLKHATETLHTFSVTDSDDTVSCSARAPENALFEVVAGVAPRFTVNVRMGVTLRAANGPYVINVDCSDGDNNVTATFTQPVIDTPPTFVSGIP
;
A
#
# COMPACT_ATOMS: atom_id res chain seq x y z
N MET A 1 -44.81 17.29 1.78
CA MET A 1 -43.83 16.87 2.82
C MET A 1 -42.47 16.76 2.15
N ARG A 2 -41.46 17.53 2.59
CA ARG A 2 -40.10 17.42 2.05
C ARG A 2 -39.33 16.41 2.92
N SER A 3 -38.90 15.31 2.31
CA SER A 3 -38.07 14.30 2.97
C SER A 3 -36.64 14.82 3.06
N GLU A 4 -36.16 15.09 4.27
CA GLU A 4 -34.78 15.48 4.53
C GLU A 4 -33.91 14.22 4.43
N LYS A 5 -33.16 14.09 3.33
CA LYS A 5 -32.13 13.04 3.20
C LYS A 5 -31.10 13.26 4.31
N LEU A 6 -31.05 12.36 5.29
CA LEU A 6 -29.95 12.26 6.24
C LEU A 6 -28.65 12.12 5.43
N ARG A 7 -27.89 13.21 5.29
CA ARG A 7 -26.56 13.15 4.70
C ARG A 7 -25.66 12.54 5.76
N HIS A 8 -25.31 11.26 5.61
CA HIS A 8 -24.18 10.69 6.33
C HIS A 8 -22.94 11.52 5.98
N ARG A 9 -22.56 12.42 6.88
CA ARG A 9 -21.27 13.09 6.80
C ARG A 9 -20.23 12.04 7.20
N PRO A 10 -19.13 11.89 6.44
CA PRO A 10 -18.02 11.05 6.88
C PRO A 10 -17.61 11.45 8.30
N ILE A 11 -17.53 10.48 9.20
CA ILE A 11 -17.00 10.72 10.54
C ILE A 11 -15.51 11.01 10.34
N PRO A 12 -14.99 12.15 10.84
CA PRO A 12 -13.56 12.44 10.74
C PRO A 12 -12.76 11.37 11.48
N ARG A 13 -11.78 10.75 10.80
CA ARG A 13 -10.86 9.77 11.41
C ARG A 13 -9.99 10.41 12.47
N ASN A 14 -9.49 9.61 13.40
CA ASN A 14 -8.62 10.05 14.49
C ASN A 14 -9.22 11.17 15.36
N ARG A 15 -10.53 11.09 15.60
CA ARG A 15 -11.27 12.04 16.45
C ARG A 15 -12.07 11.29 17.52
N ALA A 16 -12.08 11.85 18.73
CA ALA A 16 -12.98 11.41 19.78
C ALA A 16 -14.44 11.60 19.33
N VAL A 17 -15.20 10.50 19.30
CA VAL A 17 -16.64 10.51 19.07
C VAL A 17 -17.33 10.55 20.44
N PRO A 18 -17.97 11.67 20.81
CA PRO A 18 -18.71 11.76 22.07
C PRO A 18 -20.02 10.96 21.93
N LEU A 19 -20.17 9.92 22.74
CA LEU A 19 -21.40 9.15 22.83
C LEU A 19 -22.16 9.56 24.09
N PRO A 20 -23.43 10.00 23.97
CA PRO A 20 -24.24 10.33 25.14
C PRO A 20 -24.55 9.05 25.93
N LEU A 21 -24.32 9.10 27.24
CA LEU A 21 -24.65 8.03 28.17
C LEU A 21 -25.63 8.57 29.22
N THR A 22 -26.74 7.87 29.41
CA THR A 22 -27.67 8.11 30.51
C THR A 22 -27.62 6.92 31.44
N ILE A 23 -27.22 7.16 32.69
CA ILE A 23 -27.24 6.16 33.76
C ILE A 23 -28.44 6.45 34.64
N LYS A 24 -29.30 5.45 34.81
CA LYS A 24 -30.44 5.53 35.74
C LYS A 24 -30.03 4.88 37.06
N CYS A 25 -30.12 5.65 38.14
CA CYS A 25 -29.87 5.18 39.49
C CYS A 25 -31.18 5.18 40.28
N THR A 26 -31.48 4.09 40.97
CA THR A 26 -32.65 3.99 41.85
C THR A 26 -32.32 3.18 43.10
N ASP A 27 -32.91 3.58 44.23
CA ASP A 27 -32.87 2.85 45.50
C ASP A 27 -34.12 1.96 45.72
N GLY A 28 -34.97 1.83 44.70
CA GLY A 28 -36.25 1.13 44.75
C GLY A 28 -37.46 2.03 44.99
N ASN A 29 -37.27 3.31 45.34
CA ASN A 29 -38.35 4.27 45.56
C ASN A 29 -38.24 5.52 44.69
N VAL A 30 -37.03 6.05 44.48
CA VAL A 30 -36.78 7.23 43.64
C VAL A 30 -35.85 6.87 42.49
N VAL A 31 -36.09 7.44 41.30
CA VAL A 31 -35.22 7.29 40.13
C VAL A 31 -34.59 8.65 39.83
N ASN A 32 -33.27 8.67 39.70
CA ASN A 32 -32.51 9.81 39.20
C ASN A 32 -31.74 9.42 37.95
N ASP A 33 -31.72 10.31 36.97
CA ASP A 33 -30.95 10.16 35.74
C ASP A 33 -29.68 11.02 35.82
N ILE A 34 -28.53 10.43 35.53
CA ILE A 34 -27.26 11.15 35.35
C ILE A 34 -26.88 11.04 33.89
N THR A 35 -26.68 12.19 33.23
CA THR A 35 -26.19 12.25 31.85
C THR A 35 -24.71 12.58 31.83
N GLY A 36 -23.94 11.82 31.07
CA GLY A 36 -22.53 12.08 30.80
C GLY A 36 -22.19 11.80 29.34
N THR A 37 -20.95 12.10 28.97
CA THR A 37 -20.38 11.78 27.66
C THR A 37 -19.29 10.74 27.82
N PHE A 38 -19.41 9.63 27.10
CA PHE A 38 -18.33 8.66 26.94
C PHE A 38 -17.61 8.97 25.63
N ASN A 39 -16.30 9.20 25.69
CA ASN A 39 -15.52 9.50 24.49
C ASN A 39 -14.89 8.21 23.97
N VAL A 40 -15.24 7.82 22.74
CA VAL A 40 -14.58 6.73 22.01
C VAL A 40 -13.59 7.32 21.04
N ASN A 41 -12.32 6.93 21.15
CA ASN A 41 -11.33 7.25 20.13
C ASN A 41 -11.37 6.15 19.07
N ILE A 42 -11.77 6.52 17.86
CA ILE A 42 -11.58 5.67 16.68
C ILE A 42 -10.16 5.95 16.20
N VAL A 43 -9.32 4.92 16.27
CA VAL A 43 -7.93 4.97 15.80
C VAL A 43 -7.89 4.25 14.47
N ASP A 44 -7.41 4.97 13.47
CA ASP A 44 -7.13 4.45 12.14
C ASP A 44 -6.03 3.40 12.18
N SER A 45 -6.18 2.31 11.43
CA SER A 45 -5.17 1.25 11.36
C SER A 45 -4.24 1.50 10.16
N PRO A 46 -2.91 1.45 10.31
CA PRO A 46 -2.02 1.69 9.18
C PRO A 46 -2.01 0.49 8.21
N PRO A 47 -1.58 0.69 6.95
CA PRO A 47 -1.53 -0.39 5.98
C PRO A 47 -0.44 -1.39 6.36
N VAL A 48 -0.67 -2.67 6.08
CA VAL A 48 0.24 -3.77 6.45
C VAL A 48 0.63 -4.57 5.22
N PHE A 49 1.94 -4.74 5.01
CA PHE A 49 2.47 -5.68 4.02
C PHE A 49 2.20 -7.12 4.48
N THR A 50 1.40 -7.85 3.72
CA THR A 50 1.02 -9.25 4.02
C THR A 50 1.84 -10.27 3.23
N ALA A 51 2.44 -9.85 2.13
CA ALA A 51 3.41 -10.62 1.38
C ALA A 51 4.40 -9.69 0.70
N LEU A 52 5.69 -9.91 0.95
CA LEU A 52 6.76 -9.31 0.17
C LEU A 52 7.19 -10.30 -0.92
N PRO A 53 7.61 -9.82 -2.10
CA PRO A 53 8.14 -10.67 -3.15
C PRO A 53 9.43 -11.32 -2.66
N ALA A 54 9.60 -12.60 -3.00
CA ALA A 54 10.95 -13.14 -3.16
C ALA A 54 11.64 -12.41 -4.34
N THR A 55 12.97 -12.40 -4.37
CA THR A 55 13.76 -11.78 -5.45
C THR A 55 13.14 -12.12 -6.81
N GLY A 56 12.81 -11.08 -7.59
CA GLY A 56 12.00 -11.17 -8.79
C GLY A 56 12.65 -11.92 -9.94
N SER A 57 11.94 -11.97 -11.08
CA SER A 57 12.48 -12.52 -12.34
C SER A 57 13.84 -11.92 -12.68
N ASN A 58 14.71 -12.74 -13.26
CA ASN A 58 16.00 -12.28 -13.76
C ASN A 58 15.79 -11.34 -14.96
N ILE A 59 16.32 -10.13 -14.87
CA ILE A 59 16.38 -9.19 -15.98
C ILE A 59 17.75 -9.30 -16.64
N PHE A 60 17.81 -9.36 -17.96
CA PHE A 60 19.09 -9.34 -18.70
C PHE A 60 19.42 -7.93 -19.20
N ASP A 61 20.71 -7.58 -19.18
CA ASP A 61 21.20 -6.26 -19.59
C ASP A 61 20.83 -5.93 -21.04
N GLY A 62 20.52 -4.65 -21.29
CA GLY A 62 20.34 -4.11 -22.63
C GLY A 62 18.98 -4.39 -23.27
N LEU A 63 18.14 -5.20 -22.64
CA LEU A 63 16.76 -5.39 -23.07
C LEU A 63 15.96 -4.09 -22.89
N LYS A 64 15.31 -3.65 -23.98
CA LYS A 64 14.23 -2.67 -23.87
C LYS A 64 12.97 -3.42 -23.49
N HIS A 65 12.46 -3.16 -22.29
CA HIS A 65 11.30 -3.86 -21.77
C HIS A 65 10.01 -3.20 -22.29
N ALA A 66 9.15 -3.99 -22.94
CA ALA A 66 7.71 -3.76 -22.85
C ALA A 66 7.34 -4.01 -21.39
N THR A 67 6.47 -3.19 -20.78
CA THR A 67 6.17 -3.18 -19.34
C THR A 67 6.28 -4.58 -18.72
N GLU A 68 7.38 -4.83 -18.00
CA GLU A 68 7.69 -6.15 -17.44
C GLU A 68 7.48 -6.10 -15.93
N THR A 69 6.74 -7.08 -15.41
CA THR A 69 6.51 -7.23 -13.97
C THR A 69 7.70 -7.90 -13.31
N LEU A 70 8.29 -7.21 -12.34
CA LEU A 70 9.47 -7.66 -11.60
C LEU A 70 9.09 -8.34 -10.29
N HIS A 71 8.18 -7.69 -9.57
CA HIS A 71 7.81 -8.07 -8.23
C HIS A 71 6.29 -8.06 -8.09
N THR A 72 5.77 -8.99 -7.30
CA THR A 72 4.39 -8.97 -6.82
C THR A 72 4.40 -8.92 -5.30
N PHE A 73 3.61 -8.04 -4.71
CA PHE A 73 3.47 -7.91 -3.27
C PHE A 73 2.00 -7.71 -2.89
N SER A 74 1.68 -7.78 -1.61
CA SER A 74 0.33 -7.56 -1.10
C SER A 74 0.34 -6.65 0.10
N VAL A 75 -0.58 -5.69 0.10
CA VAL A 75 -0.77 -4.73 1.19
C VAL A 75 -2.25 -4.65 1.48
N THR A 76 -2.60 -4.79 2.75
CA THR A 76 -3.97 -4.72 3.24
C THR A 76 -4.09 -3.63 4.26
N ASP A 77 -5.27 -3.05 4.30
CA ASP A 77 -5.71 -2.20 5.39
C ASP A 77 -7.08 -2.73 5.86
N SER A 78 -7.34 -2.68 7.16
CA SER A 78 -8.52 -3.32 7.75
C SER A 78 -9.77 -2.47 7.62
N ASP A 79 -9.59 -1.16 7.55
CA ASP A 79 -10.64 -0.16 7.45
C ASP A 79 -10.54 0.70 6.18
N ASP A 80 -9.46 0.55 5.41
CA ASP A 80 -9.19 1.42 4.27
C ASP A 80 -8.80 0.82 2.93
N THR A 81 -8.84 1.68 1.91
CA THR A 81 -8.31 1.38 0.58
C THR A 81 -6.86 1.84 0.48
N VAL A 82 -5.96 0.94 0.12
CA VAL A 82 -4.53 1.23 -0.02
C VAL A 82 -4.19 1.65 -1.44
N SER A 83 -3.37 2.69 -1.55
CA SER A 83 -2.68 3.09 -2.78
C SER A 83 -1.17 2.95 -2.61
N CYS A 84 -0.46 2.47 -3.65
CA CYS A 84 0.98 2.26 -3.59
C CYS A 84 1.69 2.89 -4.79
N SER A 85 2.91 3.38 -4.58
CA SER A 85 3.74 3.98 -5.63
C SER A 85 5.23 3.74 -5.39
N ALA A 86 6.02 3.67 -6.46
CA ALA A 86 7.48 3.71 -6.33
C ALA A 86 7.88 5.11 -5.82
N ARG A 87 8.81 5.16 -4.86
CA ARG A 87 9.36 6.40 -4.32
C ARG A 87 10.28 7.05 -5.36
N ALA A 88 10.44 8.37 -5.28
CA ALA A 88 11.47 9.07 -6.05
C ALA A 88 12.87 8.80 -5.45
N PRO A 89 13.92 8.66 -6.28
CA PRO A 89 13.94 8.83 -7.75
C PRO A 89 13.52 7.59 -8.55
N GLU A 90 13.29 6.45 -7.91
CA GLU A 90 13.04 5.16 -8.58
C GLU A 90 11.78 5.18 -9.46
N ASN A 91 10.82 6.04 -9.12
CA ASN A 91 9.59 6.26 -9.87
C ASN A 91 9.78 6.74 -11.32
N ALA A 92 11.00 7.16 -11.71
CA ALA A 92 11.36 7.46 -13.10
C ALA A 92 11.63 6.18 -13.92
N LEU A 93 12.00 5.08 -13.27
CA LEU A 93 12.35 3.81 -13.89
C LEU A 93 11.27 2.74 -13.68
N PHE A 94 10.61 2.79 -12.53
CA PHE A 94 9.64 1.80 -12.09
C PHE A 94 8.27 2.42 -11.86
N GLU A 95 7.24 1.62 -12.03
CA GLU A 95 5.88 1.96 -11.68
C GLU A 95 5.27 0.86 -10.82
N VAL A 96 4.34 1.24 -9.94
CA VAL A 96 3.55 0.30 -9.16
C VAL A 96 2.15 0.29 -9.74
N VAL A 97 1.66 -0.89 -10.09
CA VAL A 97 0.33 -1.07 -10.68
C VAL A 97 -0.53 -1.87 -9.70
N ALA A 98 -1.74 -1.36 -9.43
CA ALA A 98 -2.72 -2.06 -8.62
C ALA A 98 -3.35 -3.20 -9.44
N GLY A 99 -3.38 -4.39 -8.85
CA GLY A 99 -4.13 -5.53 -9.36
C GLY A 99 -5.49 -5.67 -8.68
N VAL A 100 -6.03 -6.89 -8.68
CA VAL A 100 -7.16 -7.23 -7.80
C VAL A 100 -6.66 -7.21 -6.36
N ALA A 101 -7.31 -6.41 -5.51
CA ALA A 101 -6.94 -6.26 -4.11
C ALA A 101 -6.75 -7.64 -3.42
N PRO A 102 -5.74 -7.81 -2.56
CA PRO A 102 -4.79 -6.80 -2.05
C PRO A 102 -3.47 -6.69 -2.84
N ARG A 103 -3.46 -7.11 -4.12
CA ARG A 103 -2.23 -7.33 -4.87
C ARG A 103 -1.76 -6.11 -5.65
N PHE A 104 -0.44 -5.93 -5.67
CA PHE A 104 0.26 -4.91 -6.43
C PHE A 104 1.46 -5.52 -7.15
N THR A 105 1.84 -4.91 -8.27
CA THR A 105 3.02 -5.30 -9.03
C THR A 105 3.97 -4.12 -9.21
N VAL A 106 5.26 -4.35 -9.10
CA VAL A 106 6.30 -3.41 -9.52
C VAL A 106 6.71 -3.76 -10.93
N ASN A 107 6.58 -2.81 -11.85
CA ASN A 107 6.91 -2.97 -13.25
C ASN A 107 8.03 -2.02 -13.66
N VAL A 108 8.81 -2.43 -14.66
CA VAL A 108 9.68 -1.52 -15.40
C VAL A 108 8.80 -0.63 -16.27
N ARG A 109 9.02 0.69 -16.23
CA ARG A 109 8.30 1.61 -17.11
C ARG A 109 8.64 1.36 -18.58
N MET A 110 7.65 1.55 -19.43
CA MET A 110 7.82 1.41 -20.88
C MET A 110 8.98 2.28 -21.40
N GLY A 111 9.87 1.67 -22.18
CA GLY A 111 10.99 2.35 -22.84
C GLY A 111 12.23 2.55 -21.96
N VAL A 112 12.17 2.13 -20.68
CA VAL A 112 13.33 2.10 -19.80
C VAL A 112 14.20 0.88 -20.13
N THR A 113 15.52 1.10 -20.16
CA THR A 113 16.52 0.05 -20.23
C THR A 113 17.27 0.02 -18.92
N LEU A 114 17.22 -1.12 -18.24
CA LEU A 114 18.02 -1.37 -17.05
C LEU A 114 19.39 -1.92 -17.47
N ARG A 115 20.44 -1.58 -16.73
CA ARG A 115 21.81 -1.97 -17.06
C ARG A 115 22.49 -2.62 -15.87
N ALA A 116 23.20 -3.72 -16.10
CA ALA A 116 23.95 -4.42 -15.06
C ALA A 116 25.08 -3.55 -14.49
N ALA A 117 25.64 -2.66 -15.31
CA ALA A 117 26.64 -1.67 -14.90
C ALA A 117 26.16 -0.72 -13.79
N ASN A 118 24.84 -0.55 -13.60
CA ASN A 118 24.28 0.27 -12.53
C ASN A 118 24.13 -0.50 -11.19
N GLY A 119 24.49 -1.78 -11.16
CA GLY A 119 24.28 -2.67 -10.02
C GLY A 119 22.81 -3.07 -9.82
N PRO A 120 22.49 -3.73 -8.70
CA PRO A 120 21.11 -4.03 -8.35
C PRO A 120 20.32 -2.75 -8.11
N TYR A 121 19.14 -2.66 -8.70
CA TYR A 121 18.23 -1.55 -8.46
C TYR A 121 17.51 -1.74 -7.13
N VAL A 122 17.65 -0.79 -6.23
CA VAL A 122 16.90 -0.73 -4.97
C VAL A 122 15.64 0.07 -5.22
N ILE A 123 14.48 -0.54 -4.98
CA ILE A 123 13.16 0.01 -5.29
C ILE A 123 12.40 0.18 -3.99
N ASN A 124 12.21 1.42 -3.54
CA ASN A 124 11.37 1.73 -2.39
C ASN A 124 9.94 1.94 -2.87
N VAL A 125 8.99 1.27 -2.25
CA VAL A 125 7.56 1.41 -2.53
C VAL A 125 6.85 1.91 -1.30
N ASP A 126 6.16 3.04 -1.46
CA ASP A 126 5.35 3.68 -0.43
C ASP A 126 3.88 3.32 -0.67
N CYS A 127 3.24 2.82 0.38
CA CYS A 127 1.82 2.51 0.41
C CYS A 127 1.11 3.35 1.47
N SER A 128 -0.07 3.88 1.14
CA SER A 128 -0.86 4.77 1.99
C SER A 128 -2.35 4.50 1.84
N ASP A 129 -3.07 4.58 2.96
CA ASP A 129 -4.54 4.62 3.08
C ASP A 129 -5.11 6.05 2.99
N GLY A 130 -4.25 7.08 3.01
CA GLY A 130 -4.61 8.49 3.00
C GLY A 130 -4.15 9.27 4.23
N ASP A 131 -3.91 8.61 5.37
CA ASP A 131 -3.46 9.23 6.61
C ASP A 131 -2.29 8.50 7.30
N ASN A 132 -2.01 7.26 6.93
CA ASN A 132 -0.82 6.52 7.31
C ASN A 132 -0.01 6.10 6.08
N ASN A 133 1.28 5.84 6.30
CA ASN A 133 2.21 5.43 5.26
C ASN A 133 3.12 4.31 5.78
N VAL A 134 3.34 3.31 4.93
CA VAL A 134 4.32 2.25 5.13
C VAL A 134 5.19 2.11 3.90
N THR A 135 6.43 1.68 4.09
CA THR A 135 7.41 1.51 3.01
C THR A 135 7.97 0.10 3.02
N ALA A 136 8.12 -0.49 1.84
CA ALA A 136 8.91 -1.70 1.63
C ALA A 136 10.02 -1.45 0.61
N THR A 137 11.12 -2.16 0.75
CA THR A 137 12.27 -2.10 -0.16
C THR A 137 12.40 -3.41 -0.92
N PHE A 138 12.48 -3.33 -2.25
CA PHE A 138 12.75 -4.44 -3.14
C PHE A 138 14.11 -4.28 -3.79
N THR A 139 14.78 -5.38 -4.10
CA THR A 139 16.06 -5.36 -4.81
C THR A 139 15.93 -6.16 -6.10
N GLN A 140 16.21 -5.51 -7.22
CA GLN A 140 16.17 -6.13 -8.54
C GLN A 140 17.59 -6.22 -9.12
N PRO A 141 18.19 -7.42 -9.23
CA PRO A 141 19.43 -7.60 -9.98
C PRO A 141 19.19 -7.50 -11.49
N VAL A 142 20.20 -7.03 -12.22
CA VAL A 142 20.29 -7.14 -13.68
C VAL A 142 21.49 -8.02 -14.02
N ILE A 143 21.25 -9.04 -14.81
CA ILE A 143 22.23 -10.05 -15.20
C ILE A 143 22.90 -9.63 -16.50
N ASP A 144 24.21 -9.47 -16.43
CA ASP A 144 25.05 -9.44 -17.63
C ASP A 144 25.45 -10.88 -17.96
N THR A 145 25.09 -11.34 -19.16
CA THR A 145 25.52 -12.65 -19.66
C THR A 145 26.77 -12.47 -20.50
N PRO A 146 27.92 -13.06 -20.09
CA PRO A 146 29.15 -12.98 -20.87
C PRO A 146 28.97 -13.55 -22.28
N PRO A 147 29.71 -13.04 -23.28
CA PRO A 147 29.73 -13.64 -24.59
C PRO A 147 30.23 -15.09 -24.52
N THR A 148 29.58 -15.99 -25.27
CA THR A 148 30.02 -17.38 -25.41
C THR A 148 30.64 -17.60 -26.80
N PHE A 149 31.74 -18.35 -26.85
CA PHE A 149 32.23 -18.88 -28.12
C PHE A 149 31.30 -20.02 -28.54
N VAL A 150 30.69 -19.90 -29.72
CA VAL A 150 30.03 -21.04 -30.36
C VAL A 150 31.12 -21.88 -31.03
N SER A 151 31.45 -23.04 -30.46
CA SER A 151 32.33 -24.00 -31.13
C SER A 151 31.55 -24.76 -32.21
N GLY A 152 31.82 -24.40 -33.47
CA GLY A 152 31.38 -25.10 -34.66
C GLY A 152 31.57 -24.17 -35.87
N ILE A 153 32.36 -24.46 -36.89
CA ILE A 153 33.05 -25.66 -37.40
C ILE A 153 34.39 -25.16 -37.99
N PRO A 154 35.47 -25.97 -38.04
CA PRO A 154 36.75 -25.61 -38.68
C PRO A 154 36.65 -25.06 -40.11
#